data_AF-A0A2G8S186-F1
#
_entry.id   AF-A0A2G8S186-F1
#
_cell.length_a   1.000
_cell.length_b   1.000
_cell.length_c   1.000
_cell.angle_alpha   90.00
_cell.angle_beta   90.00
_cell.angle_gamma   90.00
#
_symmetry.space_group_name_H-M   'P 1'
#
loop_
_entity.id
_entity.type
_entity.pdbx_description
1 polymer ?
#
loop_
_entity_poly.entity_id
_entity_poly.type
_entity_poly.pdbx_seq_one_letter_code
_entity_poly.pdbx_strand_id
1 'polypeptide(L)'
;MSLVCRLGMCYTACLDIDRQRFKVMLRAADRLAPVTRGKRPPLTVEILTVLHPGLDLTAPLDAAVWAALLTVFWCTARRGEFVLKTLTSFDPNLHVQRSHYRTEVREGVTAHIFTLPWTKTRRYEGEEVFFVPQPSLAVCNPLPALANHFSINNPPDDGPLFAYKHKGDRRPLTGHAMQKRLKAVATSIGVDLPPGHSARIGSLLWHLLNGMPFYGGDGQRALAICLLIPPLPSPARSGALPTSSGSSTRLL
;
A
#
# COMPACT_ATOMS: atom_id res chain seq x y z
N MET A 1 19.40 61.39 -0.29
CA MET A 1 19.28 61.32 -1.75
C MET A 1 18.43 60.11 -2.10
N SER A 2 17.28 60.38 -2.68
CA SER A 2 16.29 59.42 -3.19
C SER A 2 16.88 58.48 -4.24
N LEU A 3 16.42 57.23 -4.31
CA LEU A 3 15.65 56.79 -5.47
C LEU A 3 14.83 55.53 -5.15
N VAL A 4 13.55 55.64 -5.49
CA VAL A 4 12.49 54.63 -5.47
C VAL A 4 12.37 54.03 -6.88
N CYS A 5 12.17 52.72 -7.01
CA CYS A 5 11.23 52.06 -7.97
C CYS A 5 11.32 50.53 -7.81
N ARG A 6 10.33 49.85 -7.21
CA ARG A 6 9.05 49.36 -7.78
C ARG A 6 9.20 48.27 -8.85
N LEU A 7 8.86 47.02 -8.51
CA LEU A 7 7.74 46.24 -9.08
C LEU A 7 7.77 44.78 -8.57
N GLY A 8 6.65 44.29 -8.02
CA GLY A 8 6.48 42.88 -7.64
C GLY A 8 5.59 42.63 -6.42
N MET A 9 4.32 43.03 -6.50
CA MET A 9 3.29 42.83 -5.47
C MET A 9 3.03 41.34 -5.19
N CYS A 10 3.55 40.82 -4.07
CA CYS A 10 2.96 39.68 -3.38
C CYS A 10 2.09 40.24 -2.24
N TYR A 11 0.78 40.26 -2.45
CA TYR A 11 -0.20 40.48 -1.38
C TYR A 11 -0.06 39.34 -0.35
N THR A 12 0.77 39.52 0.67
CA THR A 12 0.54 38.90 1.98
C THR A 12 -0.62 39.66 2.61
N ALA A 13 -1.84 39.30 2.22
CA ALA A 13 -3.01 39.63 3.03
C ALA A 13 -2.83 38.86 4.34
N CYS A 14 -2.28 39.54 5.36
CA CYS A 14 -2.30 39.08 6.72
C CYS A 14 -3.78 38.97 7.09
N LEU A 15 -4.33 37.76 7.05
CA LEU A 15 -5.69 37.49 7.47
C LEU A 15 -5.73 37.72 8.99
N ASP A 16 -5.99 38.96 9.39
CA ASP A 16 -6.23 39.34 10.78
C ASP A 16 -7.64 38.87 11.17
N ILE A 17 -7.80 37.54 11.25
CA ILE A 17 -9.07 36.93 11.62
C ILE A 17 -9.14 36.97 13.13
N ASP A 18 -10.05 37.82 13.62
CA ASP A 18 -10.42 37.85 15.03
C ASP A 18 -10.66 36.43 15.58
N ARG A 19 -9.94 36.10 16.66
CA ARG A 19 -9.90 34.75 17.24
C ARG A 19 -11.28 34.27 17.67
N GLN A 20 -12.18 35.17 18.05
CA GLN A 20 -13.56 34.82 18.43
C GLN A 20 -14.38 34.51 17.18
N ARG A 21 -14.28 35.33 16.12
CA ARG A 21 -14.92 35.06 14.83
C ARG A 21 -14.46 33.73 14.24
N PHE A 22 -13.17 33.41 14.33
CA PHE A 22 -12.64 32.11 13.89
C PHE A 22 -13.26 30.92 14.65
N LYS A 23 -13.38 31.02 15.98
CA LYS A 23 -14.04 29.99 16.79
C LYS A 23 -15.52 29.82 16.44
N VAL A 24 -16.23 30.91 16.17
CA VAL A 24 -17.63 30.85 15.75
C VAL A 24 -17.76 30.17 14.38
N MET A 25 -16.87 30.52 13.44
CA MET A 25 -16.83 29.86 12.13
C MET A 25 -16.54 28.37 12.23
N LEU A 26 -15.60 27.94 13.09
CA LEU A 26 -15.34 26.50 13.32
C LEU A 26 -16.56 25.78 13.88
N ARG A 27 -17.24 26.36 14.88
CA ARG A 27 -18.46 25.76 15.44
C ARG A 27 -19.60 25.67 14.42
N ALA A 28 -19.74 26.69 13.57
CA ALA A 28 -20.71 26.67 12.49
C ALA A 28 -20.35 25.59 11.45
N ALA A 29 -19.07 25.47 11.10
CA ALA A 29 -18.58 24.42 10.22
C ALA A 29 -18.81 23.01 10.81
N ASP A 30 -18.56 22.81 12.11
CA ASP A 30 -18.81 21.54 12.79
C ASP A 30 -20.31 21.18 12.80
N ARG A 31 -21.20 22.17 12.95
CA ARG A 31 -22.66 21.96 12.88
C ARG A 31 -23.16 21.63 11.47
N LEU A 32 -22.53 22.22 10.45
CA LEU A 32 -22.86 22.00 9.05
C LEU A 32 -22.13 20.79 8.47
N ALA A 33 -21.13 20.25 9.19
CA ALA A 33 -20.38 19.10 8.74
C ALA A 33 -21.31 17.89 8.63
N PRO A 34 -21.27 17.15 7.51
CA PRO A 34 -22.00 15.89 7.41
C PRO A 34 -21.46 14.92 8.47
N VAL A 35 -22.33 14.02 8.94
CA VAL A 35 -21.99 13.00 9.94
C VAL A 35 -20.66 12.34 9.56
N THR A 36 -19.71 12.40 10.48
CA THR A 36 -18.37 11.86 10.27
C THR A 36 -18.48 10.36 10.00
N ARG A 37 -17.93 9.93 8.84
CA ARG A 37 -17.90 8.51 8.51
C ARG A 37 -16.95 7.80 9.48
N GLY A 38 -17.35 6.64 9.98
CA GLY A 38 -16.51 5.82 10.85
C GLY A 38 -15.13 5.53 10.24
N LYS A 39 -14.12 5.34 11.11
CA LYS A 39 -12.77 4.94 10.70
C LYS A 39 -12.86 3.63 9.91
N ARG A 40 -12.26 3.60 8.72
CA ARG A 40 -12.25 2.41 7.87
C ARG A 40 -11.22 1.41 8.39
N PRO A 41 -11.56 0.11 8.50
CA PRO A 41 -10.58 -0.88 8.92
C PRO A 41 -9.43 -0.98 7.91
N PRO A 42 -8.17 -1.08 8.38
CA PRO A 42 -7.01 -1.33 7.54
C PRO A 42 -7.06 -2.75 6.96
N LEU A 43 -6.47 -2.94 5.77
CA LEU A 43 -6.14 -4.27 5.28
C LEU A 43 -4.84 -4.70 5.93
N THR A 44 -4.83 -5.76 6.73
CA THR A 44 -3.64 -6.18 7.45
C THR A 44 -2.98 -7.39 6.80
N VAL A 45 -1.73 -7.69 7.18
CA VAL A 45 -0.99 -8.86 6.68
C VAL A 45 -1.66 -10.17 7.11
N GLU A 46 -2.33 -10.17 8.26
CA GLU A 46 -3.12 -11.31 8.74
C GLU A 46 -4.30 -11.59 7.80
N ILE A 47 -5.03 -10.54 7.38
CA ILE A 47 -6.12 -10.67 6.39
C ILE A 47 -5.57 -11.19 5.06
N LEU A 48 -4.43 -10.65 4.58
CA LEU A 48 -3.79 -11.13 3.35
C LEU A 48 -3.42 -12.62 3.46
N THR A 49 -2.86 -13.04 4.59
CA THR A 49 -2.46 -14.42 4.84
C THR A 49 -3.66 -15.36 4.85
N VAL A 50 -4.79 -14.95 5.44
CA VAL A 50 -6.03 -15.75 5.47
C VAL A 50 -6.71 -15.80 4.10
N LEU A 51 -6.57 -14.76 3.27
CA LEU A 51 -7.14 -14.76 1.91
C LEU A 51 -6.37 -15.66 0.93
N HIS A 52 -5.07 -15.81 1.12
CA HIS A 52 -4.19 -16.51 0.18
C HIS A 52 -4.66 -17.94 -0.19
N PRO A 53 -5.06 -18.81 0.76
CA PRO A 53 -5.50 -20.18 0.44
C PRO A 53 -6.76 -20.27 -0.43
N GLY A 54 -7.58 -19.22 -0.48
CA GLY A 54 -8.79 -19.21 -1.33
C GLY A 54 -8.56 -18.71 -2.76
N LEU A 55 -7.32 -18.33 -3.10
CA LEU A 55 -6.93 -17.95 -4.45
C LEU A 55 -6.21 -19.12 -5.12
N ASP A 56 -6.64 -19.47 -6.33
CA ASP A 56 -5.93 -20.44 -7.16
C ASP A 56 -4.86 -19.70 -7.96
N LEU A 57 -3.63 -19.69 -7.45
CA LEU A 57 -2.53 -18.98 -8.10
C LEU A 57 -2.10 -19.59 -9.44
N THR A 58 -2.65 -20.72 -9.87
CA THR A 58 -2.47 -21.26 -11.23
C THR A 58 -3.45 -20.65 -12.22
N ALA A 59 -4.59 -20.12 -11.72
CA ALA A 59 -5.57 -19.45 -12.54
C ALA A 59 -5.10 -18.04 -12.95
N PRO A 60 -5.17 -17.68 -14.25
CA PRO A 60 -4.73 -16.37 -14.77
C PRO A 60 -5.24 -15.15 -13.99
N LEU A 61 -6.54 -15.14 -13.66
CA LEU A 61 -7.17 -14.02 -12.94
C LEU A 61 -6.63 -13.90 -11.52
N ASP A 62 -6.53 -15.02 -10.79
CA ASP A 62 -6.15 -15.03 -9.38
C ASP A 62 -4.67 -14.69 -9.21
N ALA A 63 -3.81 -15.18 -10.10
CA ALA A 63 -2.41 -14.78 -10.16
C ALA A 63 -2.26 -13.26 -10.33
N ALA A 64 -3.01 -12.65 -11.26
CA ALA A 64 -2.99 -11.20 -11.47
C ALA A 64 -3.57 -10.42 -10.29
N VAL A 65 -4.67 -10.91 -9.70
CA VAL A 65 -5.32 -10.29 -8.53
C VAL A 65 -4.38 -10.30 -7.33
N TRP A 66 -3.72 -11.42 -7.06
CA TRP A 66 -2.80 -11.57 -5.94
C TRP A 66 -1.56 -10.68 -6.09
N ALA A 67 -0.94 -10.72 -7.28
CA ALA A 67 0.22 -9.87 -7.58
C ALA A 67 -0.12 -8.38 -7.48
N ALA A 68 -1.27 -7.95 -8.02
CA ALA A 68 -1.72 -6.57 -7.92
C ALA A 68 -2.01 -6.15 -6.48
N LEU A 69 -2.62 -7.04 -5.68
CA LEU A 69 -2.94 -6.75 -4.28
C LEU A 69 -1.67 -6.52 -3.45
N LEU A 70 -0.70 -7.43 -3.56
CA LEU A 70 0.55 -7.29 -2.82
C LEU A 70 1.37 -6.10 -3.31
N THR A 71 1.41 -5.84 -4.62
CA THR A 71 2.10 -4.66 -5.15
C THR A 71 1.49 -3.37 -4.61
N VAL A 72 0.16 -3.23 -4.66
CA VAL A 72 -0.54 -2.06 -4.12
C VAL A 72 -0.30 -1.91 -2.62
N PHE A 73 -0.31 -3.02 -1.88
CA PHE A 73 -0.02 -3.03 -0.45
C PHE A 73 1.41 -2.56 -0.17
N TRP A 74 2.42 -3.26 -0.66
CA TRP A 74 3.82 -2.98 -0.31
C TRP A 74 4.34 -1.66 -0.88
N CYS A 75 3.85 -1.20 -2.03
CA CYS A 75 4.16 0.13 -2.55
C CYS A 75 3.37 1.26 -1.87
N THR A 76 2.46 0.95 -0.93
CA THR A 76 1.48 1.91 -0.35
C THR A 76 0.75 2.74 -1.42
N ALA A 77 0.51 2.10 -2.56
CA ALA A 77 -0.07 2.75 -3.72
C ALA A 77 -1.60 2.82 -3.60
N ARG A 78 -2.22 3.65 -4.43
CA ARG A 78 -3.66 3.54 -4.64
C ARG A 78 -3.90 2.37 -5.57
N ARG A 79 -4.94 1.58 -5.29
CA ARG A 79 -5.38 0.51 -6.18
C ARG A 79 -5.51 0.99 -7.64
N GLY A 80 -6.16 2.14 -7.86
CA GLY A 80 -6.35 2.70 -9.21
C GLY A 80 -5.10 3.19 -9.93
N GLU A 81 -3.93 3.20 -9.28
CA GLU A 81 -2.64 3.48 -9.95
C GLU A 81 -2.13 2.23 -10.70
N PHE A 82 -2.59 1.03 -10.31
CA PHE A 82 -2.13 -0.25 -10.86
C PHE A 82 -3.21 -1.05 -11.61
N VAL A 83 -4.49 -0.78 -11.38
CA VAL A 83 -5.60 -1.46 -12.07
C VAL A 83 -6.50 -0.48 -12.79
N LEU A 84 -7.11 -0.93 -13.89
CA LEU A 84 -7.94 -0.08 -14.74
C LEU A 84 -9.36 0.08 -14.21
N LYS A 85 -10.02 1.15 -14.65
CA LYS A 85 -11.44 1.40 -14.35
C LYS A 85 -12.35 0.48 -15.17
N THR A 86 -12.08 0.37 -16.47
CA THR A 86 -12.82 -0.50 -17.40
C THR A 86 -11.84 -1.33 -18.22
N LEU A 87 -12.37 -2.27 -19.02
CA LEU A 87 -11.55 -3.09 -19.90
C LEU A 87 -10.93 -2.30 -21.06
N THR A 88 -11.52 -1.15 -21.40
CA THR A 88 -11.15 -0.31 -22.55
C THR A 88 -10.47 1.00 -22.14
N SER A 89 -10.28 1.24 -20.84
CA SER A 89 -9.72 2.51 -20.36
C SER A 89 -8.18 2.54 -20.33
N PHE A 90 -7.50 1.63 -21.04
CA PHE A 90 -6.05 1.63 -21.06
C PHE A 90 -5.54 2.81 -21.89
N ASP A 91 -4.59 3.53 -21.32
CA ASP A 91 -3.90 4.66 -21.94
C ASP A 91 -2.45 4.63 -21.43
N PRO A 92 -1.45 4.47 -22.32
CA PRO A 92 -0.05 4.35 -21.94
C PRO A 92 0.49 5.61 -21.24
N ASN A 93 -0.10 6.78 -21.47
CA ASN A 93 0.32 8.03 -20.83
C ASN A 93 -0.21 8.17 -19.40
N LEU A 94 -1.24 7.40 -19.04
CA LEU A 94 -1.90 7.50 -17.74
C LEU A 94 -1.69 6.26 -16.87
N HIS A 95 -1.39 5.11 -17.46
CA HIS A 95 -1.39 3.83 -16.77
C HIS A 95 -0.02 3.17 -16.82
N VAL A 96 0.29 2.44 -15.74
CA VAL A 96 1.54 1.69 -15.63
C VAL A 96 1.60 0.55 -16.65
N GLN A 97 2.67 0.53 -17.42
CA GLN A 97 2.98 -0.50 -18.40
C GLN A 97 3.87 -1.57 -17.79
N ARG A 98 3.97 -2.72 -18.47
CA ARG A 98 4.91 -3.77 -18.10
C ARG A 98 6.37 -3.29 -18.21
N SER A 99 6.69 -2.48 -19.22
CA SER A 99 8.00 -1.84 -19.44
C SER A 99 8.42 -0.88 -18.32
N HIS A 100 7.46 -0.33 -17.56
CA HIS A 100 7.74 0.59 -16.44
C HIS A 100 8.21 -0.12 -15.17
N TYR A 101 8.25 -1.46 -15.17
CA TYR A 101 8.82 -2.24 -14.08
C TYR A 101 10.33 -2.45 -14.29
N ARG A 102 11.12 -2.11 -13.27
CA ARG A 102 12.57 -2.36 -13.26
C ARG A 102 13.06 -2.77 -11.87
N THR A 103 14.30 -3.23 -11.81
CA THR A 103 15.00 -3.51 -10.56
C THR A 103 16.20 -2.60 -10.40
N GLU A 104 16.45 -2.14 -9.19
CA GLU A 104 17.60 -1.28 -8.86
C GLU A 104 18.18 -1.74 -7.51
N VAL A 105 19.50 -1.80 -7.39
CA VAL A 105 20.15 -2.10 -6.11
C VAL A 105 20.34 -0.80 -5.34
N ARG A 106 19.69 -0.70 -4.17
CA ARG A 106 19.81 0.43 -3.25
C ARG A 106 20.34 -0.09 -1.91
N GLU A 107 21.50 0.42 -1.50
CA GLU A 107 22.11 0.06 -0.20
C GLU A 107 22.25 -1.46 0.02
N GLY A 108 22.61 -2.21 -1.05
CA GLY A 108 22.77 -3.66 -1.00
C GLY A 108 21.47 -4.47 -1.12
N VAL A 109 20.33 -3.81 -1.27
CA VAL A 109 19.01 -4.46 -1.42
C VAL A 109 18.45 -4.22 -2.81
N THR A 110 17.93 -5.27 -3.44
CA THR A 110 17.24 -5.12 -4.73
C THR A 110 15.83 -4.59 -4.51
N ALA A 111 15.60 -3.34 -4.91
CA ALA A 111 14.29 -2.70 -4.96
C ALA A 111 13.61 -2.98 -6.31
N HIS A 112 12.30 -3.21 -6.25
CA HIS A 112 11.45 -3.43 -7.41
C HIS A 112 10.61 -2.18 -7.66
N ILE A 113 10.93 -1.44 -8.72
CA ILE A 113 10.43 -0.09 -8.98
C ILE A 113 9.40 -0.12 -10.10
N PHE A 114 8.35 0.65 -9.93
CA PHE A 114 7.30 0.92 -10.91
C PHE A 114 7.22 2.42 -11.17
N THR A 115 7.47 2.82 -12.41
CA THR A 115 7.26 4.19 -12.85
C THR A 115 5.78 4.39 -13.20
N LEU A 116 5.09 5.23 -12.42
CA LEU A 116 3.71 5.63 -12.67
C LEU A 116 3.72 6.88 -13.55
N PRO A 117 3.22 6.82 -14.80
CA PRO A 117 3.23 7.98 -15.70
C PRO A 117 2.40 9.15 -15.19
N TRP A 118 1.31 8.84 -14.48
CA TRP A 118 0.39 9.83 -13.98
C TRP A 118 -0.05 9.52 -12.55
N THR A 119 0.01 10.52 -11.68
CA THR A 119 -0.71 10.49 -10.39
C THR A 119 -1.47 11.78 -10.17
N LYS A 120 -2.47 11.75 -9.29
CA LYS A 120 -3.29 12.93 -8.98
C LYS A 120 -2.43 14.15 -8.59
N THR A 121 -1.30 13.91 -7.92
CA THR A 121 -0.39 14.93 -7.37
C THR A 121 0.80 15.23 -8.27
N ARG A 122 1.23 14.31 -9.13
CA ARG A 122 2.30 14.52 -10.12
C ARG A 122 1.79 14.08 -11.49
N ARG A 123 1.14 15.01 -12.20
CA ARG A 123 0.47 14.73 -13.48
C ARG A 123 1.41 14.72 -14.68
N TYR A 124 2.55 15.42 -14.59
CA TYR A 124 3.48 15.62 -15.70
C TYR A 124 4.80 14.85 -15.52
N GLU A 125 5.30 14.77 -14.29
CA GLU A 125 6.56 14.07 -13.96
C GLU A 125 6.35 12.58 -13.64
N GLY A 126 5.11 12.18 -13.41
CA GLY A 126 4.81 10.85 -12.85
C GLY A 126 5.31 10.69 -11.41
N GLU A 127 5.34 9.45 -10.95
CA GLU A 127 5.81 9.09 -9.61
C GLU A 127 6.44 7.71 -9.65
N GLU A 128 7.55 7.50 -8.94
CA GLU A 128 8.09 6.16 -8.75
C GLU A 128 7.61 5.60 -7.42
N VAL A 129 7.13 4.36 -7.47
CA VAL A 129 6.80 3.58 -6.28
C VAL A 129 7.55 2.27 -6.35
N PHE A 130 7.85 1.68 -5.20
CA PHE A 130 8.64 0.47 -5.18
C PHE A 130 8.31 -0.39 -3.98
N PHE A 131 8.72 -1.65 -4.03
CA PHE A 131 8.75 -2.51 -2.87
C PHE A 131 10.10 -3.21 -2.77
N VAL A 132 10.40 -3.70 -1.58
CA VAL A 132 11.51 -4.60 -1.30
C VAL A 132 10.93 -5.99 -0.98
N PRO A 133 11.57 -7.10 -1.38
CA PRO A 133 11.12 -8.44 -1.03
C PRO A 133 10.99 -8.62 0.49
N GLN A 134 9.97 -9.36 0.92
CA GLN A 134 9.66 -9.61 2.34
C GLN A 134 9.84 -11.09 2.68
N PRO A 135 11.09 -11.59 2.81
CA PRO A 135 11.35 -13.03 2.98
C PRO A 135 10.80 -13.60 4.30
N SER A 136 10.70 -12.78 5.36
CA SER A 136 10.08 -13.16 6.64
C SER A 136 8.57 -13.39 6.53
N LEU A 137 7.92 -12.86 5.50
CA LEU A 137 6.49 -12.98 5.24
C LEU A 137 6.24 -13.77 3.96
N ALA A 138 6.65 -15.05 3.93
CA ALA A 138 6.67 -15.89 2.73
C ALA A 138 5.36 -15.84 1.90
N VAL A 139 4.19 -15.92 2.56
CA VAL A 139 2.86 -15.87 1.90
C VAL A 139 2.57 -14.49 1.30
N CYS A 140 2.92 -13.42 2.02
CA CYS A 140 2.64 -12.04 1.61
C CYS A 140 3.82 -11.38 0.89
N ASN A 141 4.84 -12.13 0.50
CA ASN A 141 6.01 -11.61 -0.18
C ASN A 141 5.61 -11.16 -1.61
N PRO A 142 5.80 -9.88 -1.98
CA PRO A 142 5.36 -9.37 -3.28
C PRO A 142 6.14 -9.96 -4.45
N LEU A 143 7.41 -10.34 -4.24
CA LEU A 143 8.28 -10.80 -5.32
C LEU A 143 7.80 -12.13 -5.94
N PRO A 144 7.57 -13.22 -5.17
CA PRO A 144 7.03 -14.46 -5.73
C PRO A 144 5.68 -14.27 -6.43
N ALA A 145 4.79 -13.44 -5.88
CA ALA A 145 3.48 -13.19 -6.48
C ALA A 145 3.60 -12.47 -7.83
N LEU A 146 4.46 -11.45 -7.90
CA LEU A 146 4.71 -10.72 -9.13
C LEU A 146 5.36 -11.61 -10.20
N ALA A 147 6.35 -12.43 -9.82
CA ALA A 147 6.98 -13.40 -10.70
C ALA A 147 5.99 -14.45 -11.24
N ASN A 148 5.11 -14.97 -10.37
CA ASN A 148 4.06 -15.92 -10.78
C ASN A 148 3.11 -15.31 -11.82
N HIS A 149 2.68 -14.06 -11.60
CA HIS A 149 1.85 -13.33 -12.58
C HIS A 149 2.55 -13.20 -13.94
N PHE A 150 3.83 -12.84 -13.97
CA PHE A 150 4.57 -12.77 -15.23
C PHE A 150 4.74 -14.13 -15.89
N SER A 151 4.93 -15.20 -15.11
CA SER A 151 4.98 -16.57 -15.64
C SER A 151 3.67 -16.99 -16.30
N ILE A 152 2.54 -16.78 -15.62
CA ILE A 152 1.23 -17.27 -16.08
C ILE A 152 0.64 -16.39 -17.18
N ASN A 153 0.64 -15.07 -16.97
CA ASN A 153 -0.05 -14.12 -17.83
C ASN A 153 0.86 -13.50 -18.88
N ASN A 154 2.13 -13.29 -18.53
CA ASN A 154 3.18 -12.72 -19.37
C ASN A 154 2.72 -11.49 -20.18
N PRO A 155 2.18 -10.42 -19.55
CA PRO A 155 1.64 -9.25 -20.25
C PRO A 155 2.68 -8.61 -21.19
N PRO A 156 2.27 -8.03 -22.33
CA PRO A 156 3.21 -7.42 -23.27
C PRO A 156 3.81 -6.14 -22.67
N ASP A 157 5.02 -5.76 -23.11
CA ASP A 157 5.78 -4.66 -22.53
C ASP A 157 5.07 -3.30 -22.61
N ASP A 158 4.36 -3.04 -23.71
CA ASP A 158 3.56 -1.85 -23.96
C ASP A 158 2.13 -1.93 -23.36
N GLY A 159 1.77 -3.09 -22.81
CA GLY A 159 0.47 -3.34 -22.21
C GLY A 159 0.42 -3.02 -20.71
N PRO A 160 -0.78 -3.08 -20.11
CA PRO A 160 -0.96 -2.85 -18.69
C PRO A 160 -0.22 -3.90 -17.86
N LEU A 161 0.49 -3.45 -16.82
CA LEU A 161 1.31 -4.29 -15.94
C LEU A 161 0.53 -5.51 -15.40
N PHE A 162 -0.71 -5.29 -14.99
CA PHE A 162 -1.62 -6.36 -14.56
C PHE A 162 -2.67 -6.61 -15.64
N ALA A 163 -2.42 -7.62 -16.47
CA ALA A 163 -3.38 -8.17 -17.42
C ALA A 163 -3.38 -9.70 -17.30
N TYR A 164 -4.50 -10.34 -17.63
CA TYR A 164 -4.62 -11.79 -17.51
C TYR A 164 -5.28 -12.43 -18.72
N LYS A 165 -4.95 -13.69 -18.96
CA LYS A 165 -5.51 -14.50 -20.03
C LYS A 165 -6.99 -14.80 -19.76
N HIS A 166 -7.83 -14.59 -20.76
CA HIS A 166 -9.25 -14.89 -20.71
C HIS A 166 -9.77 -15.26 -22.11
N LYS A 167 -10.25 -16.49 -22.27
CA LYS A 167 -10.85 -16.99 -23.53
C LYS A 167 -9.95 -16.79 -24.77
N GLY A 168 -8.65 -17.05 -24.63
CA GLY A 168 -7.69 -16.93 -25.73
C GLY A 168 -7.10 -15.53 -25.93
N ASP A 169 -7.72 -14.50 -25.36
CA ASP A 169 -7.22 -13.13 -25.40
C ASP A 169 -6.68 -12.68 -24.02
N ARG A 170 -6.03 -11.52 -23.96
CA ARG A 170 -5.56 -10.89 -22.73
C ARG A 170 -6.39 -9.65 -22.45
N ARG A 171 -6.81 -9.52 -21.19
CA ARG A 171 -7.55 -8.33 -20.76
C ARG A 171 -6.93 -7.70 -19.53
N PRO A 172 -6.96 -6.37 -19.42
CA PRO A 172 -6.45 -5.69 -18.24
C PRO A 172 -7.22 -6.09 -16.98
N LEU A 173 -6.50 -6.12 -15.86
CA LEU A 173 -7.12 -6.25 -14.55
C LEU A 173 -7.85 -4.96 -14.20
N THR A 174 -9.16 -5.06 -14.01
CA THR A 174 -9.97 -3.93 -13.54
C THR A 174 -10.12 -3.95 -12.03
N GLY A 175 -10.26 -2.77 -11.42
CA GLY A 175 -10.54 -2.66 -10.00
C GLY A 175 -11.84 -3.35 -9.58
N HIS A 176 -12.83 -3.41 -10.48
CA HIS A 176 -14.06 -4.16 -10.25
C HIS A 176 -13.82 -5.67 -10.23
N ALA A 177 -13.11 -6.23 -11.23
CA ALA A 177 -12.80 -7.67 -11.29
C ALA A 177 -11.99 -8.12 -10.07
N MET A 178 -10.96 -7.35 -9.71
CA MET A 178 -10.15 -7.59 -8.53
C MET A 178 -11.00 -7.60 -7.25
N GLN A 179 -11.82 -6.57 -7.03
CA GLN A 179 -12.65 -6.48 -5.84
C GLN A 179 -13.73 -7.56 -5.79
N LYS A 180 -14.32 -7.90 -6.94
CA LYS A 180 -15.31 -8.98 -7.04
C LYS A 180 -14.68 -10.33 -6.65
N ARG A 181 -13.47 -10.62 -7.14
CA ARG A 181 -12.77 -11.87 -6.82
C ARG A 181 -12.39 -11.93 -5.34
N LEU A 182 -11.76 -10.89 -4.80
CA LEU A 182 -11.39 -10.85 -3.38
C LEU A 182 -12.60 -10.98 -2.45
N LYS A 183 -13.73 -10.35 -2.79
CA LYS A 183 -14.97 -10.52 -2.01
C LYS A 183 -15.49 -11.96 -2.06
N ALA A 184 -15.47 -12.60 -3.22
CA ALA A 184 -15.92 -13.98 -3.35
C ALA A 184 -15.08 -14.92 -2.48
N VAL A 185 -13.76 -14.74 -2.47
CA VAL A 185 -12.82 -15.50 -1.62
C VAL A 185 -13.05 -15.22 -0.14
N ALA A 186 -13.20 -13.95 0.22
CA ALA A 186 -13.46 -13.56 1.60
C ALA A 186 -14.77 -14.17 2.14
N THR A 187 -15.83 -14.18 1.31
CA THR A 187 -17.10 -14.85 1.64
C THR A 187 -16.94 -16.36 1.81
N SER A 188 -16.15 -17.04 0.96
CA SER A 188 -15.95 -18.49 1.10
C SER A 188 -15.18 -18.89 2.37
N ILE A 189 -14.36 -17.99 2.92
CA ILE A 189 -13.54 -18.24 4.11
C ILE A 189 -14.19 -17.65 5.37
N GLY A 190 -15.27 -16.87 5.23
CA GLY A 190 -15.97 -16.24 6.35
C GLY A 190 -15.22 -15.04 6.94
N VAL A 191 -14.46 -14.30 6.13
CA VAL A 191 -13.69 -13.12 6.55
C VAL A 191 -14.30 -11.85 5.99
N ASP A 192 -14.40 -10.81 6.82
CA ASP A 192 -14.83 -9.49 6.38
C ASP A 192 -13.69 -8.75 5.67
N LEU A 193 -13.83 -8.58 4.35
CA LEU A 193 -12.86 -7.85 3.55
C LEU A 193 -13.04 -6.33 3.71
N PRO A 194 -12.00 -5.59 4.13
CA PRO A 194 -12.09 -4.14 4.28
C PRO A 194 -12.24 -3.44 2.91
N PRO A 195 -12.85 -2.24 2.86
CA PRO A 195 -13.18 -1.55 1.61
C PRO A 195 -11.91 -1.16 0.84
N GLY A 196 -11.92 -1.16 -0.50
CA GLY A 196 -10.71 -1.10 -1.34
C GLY A 196 -9.71 0.07 -1.17
N HIS A 197 -9.99 1.08 -0.33
CA HIS A 197 -8.99 2.06 0.11
C HIS A 197 -8.13 1.55 1.28
N SER A 198 -8.49 0.41 1.87
CA SER A 198 -7.89 -0.20 3.06
C SER A 198 -6.46 -0.68 2.84
N ALA A 199 -6.08 -1.05 1.62
CA ALA A 199 -4.72 -1.50 1.29
C ALA A 199 -3.67 -0.43 1.61
N ARG A 200 -3.89 0.82 1.17
CA ARG A 200 -2.98 1.93 1.48
C ARG A 200 -2.96 2.28 2.97
N ILE A 201 -4.13 2.26 3.63
CA ILE A 201 -4.23 2.54 5.06
C ILE A 201 -3.48 1.47 5.87
N GLY A 202 -3.70 0.20 5.53
CA GLY A 202 -3.11 -0.91 6.25
C GLY A 202 -1.63 -1.09 5.98
N SER A 203 -1.18 -0.82 4.75
CA SER A 203 0.25 -0.77 4.46
C SER A 203 0.94 0.33 5.25
N LEU A 204 0.37 1.55 5.25
CA LEU A 204 0.92 2.65 6.04
C LEU A 204 1.01 2.30 7.53
N LEU A 205 -0.06 1.70 8.08
CA LEU A 205 -0.10 1.23 9.46
C LEU A 205 0.99 0.18 9.74
N TRP A 206 1.16 -0.79 8.84
CA TRP A 206 2.17 -1.83 8.99
C TRP A 206 3.58 -1.24 9.03
N HIS A 207 3.89 -0.33 8.11
CA HIS A 207 5.20 0.35 8.08
C HIS A 207 5.47 1.16 9.34
N LEU A 208 4.47 1.92 9.83
CA LEU A 208 4.57 2.68 11.08
C LEU A 208 4.84 1.78 12.29
N LEU A 209 4.13 0.65 12.40
CA LEU A 209 4.29 -0.29 13.51
C LEU A 209 5.64 -1.02 13.50
N ASN A 210 6.24 -1.19 12.31
CA ASN A 210 7.55 -1.84 12.14
C ASN A 210 8.73 -0.84 12.11
N GLY A 211 8.49 0.42 12.52
CA GLY A 211 9.56 1.41 12.67
C GLY A 211 10.16 1.91 11.36
N MET A 212 9.44 1.81 10.24
CA MET A 212 9.89 2.30 8.94
C MET A 212 9.65 3.81 8.82
N PRO A 213 10.70 4.67 8.79
CA PRO A 213 10.52 6.11 8.71
C PRO A 213 10.03 6.56 7.32
N PHE A 214 9.16 7.59 7.31
CA PHE A 214 8.71 8.29 6.10
C PHE A 214 9.54 9.56 5.89
N TYR A 215 10.81 9.44 5.50
CA TYR A 215 11.58 10.62 5.12
C TYR A 215 12.05 10.49 3.66
N GLY A 216 11.56 11.42 2.83
CA GLY A 216 12.05 11.66 1.48
C GLY A 216 12.09 13.16 1.24
N GLY A 217 13.30 13.72 1.16
CA GLY A 217 13.56 15.14 0.93
C GLY A 217 13.16 15.65 -0.45
N ASP A 218 12.85 14.76 -1.41
CA ASP A 218 12.70 15.15 -2.83
C ASP A 218 11.30 14.85 -3.41
N GLY A 219 10.28 14.83 -2.55
CA GLY A 219 8.87 14.78 -2.95
C GLY A 219 8.41 13.52 -3.71
N GLN A 220 9.28 12.53 -3.93
CA GLN A 220 8.85 11.18 -4.30
C GLN A 220 8.27 10.53 -3.03
N ARG A 221 7.24 9.67 -3.14
CA ARG A 221 6.78 8.88 -1.98
C ARG A 221 7.91 7.93 -1.59
N ALA A 222 8.75 8.38 -0.67
CA ALA A 222 9.82 7.57 -0.09
C ALA A 222 9.20 6.40 0.67
N LEU A 223 9.40 5.20 0.13
CA LEU A 223 9.19 3.95 0.84
C LEU A 223 10.35 3.00 0.60
N ALA A 224 11.50 3.35 1.17
CA ALA A 224 12.34 2.37 1.84
C ALA A 224 13.39 3.07 2.70
N ILE A 225 13.40 2.71 3.98
CA ILE A 225 14.62 2.23 4.62
C ILE A 225 14.19 1.01 5.42
N CYS A 226 14.07 -0.13 4.74
CA CYS A 226 14.18 -1.42 5.41
C CYS A 226 15.68 -1.64 5.48
N LEU A 227 16.33 -1.43 6.65
CA LEU A 227 17.52 -2.19 7.05
C LEU A 227 18.19 -1.86 8.41
N LEU A 228 17.68 -0.98 9.29
CA LEU A 228 18.42 -0.70 10.56
C LEU A 228 17.70 -0.93 11.88
N ILE A 229 16.54 -1.57 11.90
CA ILE A 229 15.94 -1.97 13.19
C ILE A 229 15.87 -3.51 13.24
N PRO A 230 16.78 -4.19 13.98
CA PRO A 230 16.57 -5.60 14.29
C PRO A 230 15.21 -5.76 14.98
N PRO A 231 14.49 -6.87 14.77
CA PRO A 231 13.20 -7.10 15.41
C PRO A 231 13.34 -6.85 16.90
N LEU A 232 12.54 -5.93 17.44
CA LEU A 232 12.45 -5.74 18.89
C LEU A 232 12.13 -7.11 19.50
N PRO A 233 12.92 -7.60 20.47
CA PRO A 233 12.63 -8.88 21.11
C PRO A 233 11.24 -8.78 21.74
N SER A 234 10.37 -9.72 21.38
CA SER A 234 9.05 -9.82 22.02
C SER A 234 9.26 -9.93 23.53
N PRO A 235 8.46 -9.25 24.37
CA PRO A 235 8.56 -9.45 25.80
C PRO A 235 8.23 -10.91 26.10
N ALA A 236 9.26 -11.66 26.52
CA ALA A 236 9.10 -12.99 27.05
C ALA A 236 8.07 -12.91 28.19
N ARG A 237 6.98 -13.67 28.07
CA ARG A 237 6.07 -13.94 29.19
C ARG A 237 6.85 -14.74 30.24
N SER A 238 7.54 -14.06 31.14
CA SER A 238 8.02 -14.66 32.39
C SER A 238 6.84 -14.77 33.35
N GLY A 239 6.15 -15.91 33.27
CA GLY A 239 5.09 -16.28 34.19
C GLY A 239 5.25 -17.74 34.59
N ALA A 240 6.34 -18.06 35.30
CA ALA A 240 6.45 -19.31 36.03
C ALA A 240 6.40 -18.98 37.53
N LEU A 241 5.27 -19.32 38.17
CA LEU A 241 5.14 -19.29 39.62
C LEU A 241 6.08 -20.35 40.24
N PRO A 242 6.68 -20.08 41.42
CA PRO A 242 7.43 -21.09 42.14
C PRO A 242 6.47 -22.04 42.87
N THR A 243 6.48 -23.31 42.50
CA THR A 243 5.88 -24.38 43.31
C THR A 243 6.87 -24.80 44.39
N SER A 244 6.54 -24.48 45.63
CA SER A 244 7.14 -25.05 46.83
C SER A 244 6.70 -26.50 47.01
N SER A 245 7.63 -27.44 47.09
CA SER A 245 7.41 -28.72 47.75
C SER A 245 8.71 -29.22 48.36
N GLY A 246 8.70 -29.37 49.67
CA GLY A 246 9.86 -29.71 50.49
C GLY A 246 10.37 -31.13 50.26
N SER A 247 11.69 -31.26 50.36
CA SER A 247 12.36 -32.54 50.56
C SER A 247 12.48 -32.79 52.06
N SER A 248 11.85 -33.87 52.52
CA SER A 248 12.13 -34.51 53.80
C SER A 248 12.28 -36.00 53.53
N THR A 249 13.21 -36.63 54.26
CA THR A 249 13.54 -38.06 54.35
C THR A 249 14.66 -38.52 53.41
N ARG A 250 15.92 -38.60 53.87
CA ARG A 250 16.60 -39.68 54.64
C ARG A 250 16.73 -41.02 53.89
N LEU A 251 17.98 -41.49 53.92
CA LEU A 251 18.50 -42.87 53.97
C LEU A 251 19.23 -43.42 52.74
N LEU A 252 20.48 -43.81 53.07
CA LEU A 252 21.49 -44.63 52.40
C LEU A 252 22.33 -43.96 51.32
#